data_AF-A0A9D5Z180-F1
#
_entry.id   AF-A0A9D5Z180-F1
#
_cell.length_a   1.000
_cell.length_b   1.000
_cell.length_c   1.000
_cell.angle_alpha   90.00
_cell.angle_beta   90.00
_cell.angle_gamma   90.00
#
_symmetry.space_group_name_H-M   'P 1'
#
loop_
_entity.id
_entity.type
_entity.pdbx_description
1 polymer ?
#
loop_
_entity_poly.entity_id
_entity_poly.type
_entity_poly.pdbx_seq_one_letter_code
_entity_poly.pdbx_strand_id
1 'polypeptide(L)' 'MIRPQWVWELDDADGRALTTPVSPAFTNQFDAEQWLGETWRDLAAQGAVAARLLNDGAQVTATVELRTA' A
#
# COMPACT_ATOMS: atom_id res chain seq x y z
N MET A 1 6.20 -23.28 1.31
CA MET A 1 4.90 -22.58 1.18
C MET A 1 5.21 -21.18 0.71
N ILE A 2 4.75 -20.79 -0.47
CA ILE A 2 4.87 -19.40 -0.92
C ILE A 2 3.76 -18.65 -0.19
N ARG A 3 4.11 -17.99 0.91
CA ARG A 3 3.18 -17.08 1.59
C ARG A 3 3.02 -15.86 0.68
N PRO A 4 1.79 -15.38 0.43
CA PRO A 4 1.60 -14.14 -0.31
C PRO A 4 2.30 -13.05 0.48
N GLN A 5 3.35 -12.53 -0.12
CA GLN A 5 4.42 -11.90 0.62
C GLN A 5 4.28 -10.38 0.54
N TRP A 6 3.74 -9.88 -0.57
CA TRP A 6 3.65 -8.47 -0.91
C TRP A 6 2.28 -7.89 -0.55
N VAL A 7 2.23 -6.92 0.36
CA VAL A 7 1.01 -6.19 0.75
C VAL A 7 1.32 -4.71 0.95
N TRP A 8 0.36 -3.84 0.66
CA TRP A 8 0.47 -2.43 1.05
C TRP A 8 -0.18 -2.18 2.41
N GLU A 9 0.59 -1.60 3.33
CA GLU A 9 0.02 -0.89 4.48
C GLU A 9 -0.23 0.56 4.08
N LEU A 10 -1.42 1.06 4.37
CA LEU A 10 -1.83 2.43 4.08
C LEU A 10 -1.89 3.20 5.38
N ASP A 11 -1.39 4.43 5.39
CA ASP A 11 -1.42 5.31 6.54
C ASP A 11 -2.17 6.62 6.22
N ASP A 12 -2.91 7.14 7.20
CA ASP A 12 -3.60 8.43 7.16
C ASP A 12 -2.65 9.61 7.47
N ALA A 13 -3.12 10.85 7.31
CA ALA A 13 -2.40 12.08 7.65
C ALA A 13 -1.82 12.12 9.07
N ASP A 14 -2.44 11.43 10.03
CA ASP A 14 -1.92 11.31 11.40
C ASP A 14 -0.80 10.25 11.56
N GLY A 15 -0.42 9.56 10.48
CA GLY A 15 0.53 8.45 10.52
C GLY A 15 -0.07 7.16 11.11
N ARG A 16 -1.41 7.05 11.11
CA ARG A 16 -2.13 5.88 11.60
C ARG A 16 -2.41 4.92 10.46
N ALA A 17 -2.10 3.64 10.67
CA ALA A 17 -2.44 2.59 9.72
C ALA A 17 -3.97 2.49 9.53
N LEU A 18 -4.42 2.61 8.29
CA LEU A 18 -5.80 2.44 7.89
C LEU A 18 -6.15 0.95 7.86
N THR A 19 -7.29 0.61 8.46
CA THR A 19 -7.88 -0.74 8.33
C THR A 19 -8.66 -0.91 7.03
N THR A 20 -9.09 0.20 6.43
CA THR A 20 -9.81 0.26 5.16
C THR A 20 -9.40 1.51 4.39
N PRO A 21 -9.16 1.42 3.07
CA PRO A 21 -9.21 0.21 2.25
C PRO A 21 -8.06 -0.78 2.55
N VAL A 22 -8.30 -2.07 2.36
CA VAL A 22 -7.28 -3.12 2.56
C VAL A 22 -6.61 -3.45 1.23
N SER A 23 -5.29 -3.52 1.24
CA SER A 23 -4.54 -3.98 0.07
C SER A 23 -4.68 -5.50 -0.10
N PRO A 24 -4.92 -6.01 -1.32
CA PRO A 24 -4.84 -7.44 -1.56
C PRO A 24 -3.39 -7.93 -1.43
N ALA A 25 -3.22 -9.24 -1.27
CA ALA A 25 -1.90 -9.84 -1.17
C ALA A 25 -1.42 -10.30 -2.55
N PHE A 26 -0.20 -9.89 -2.92
CA PHE A 26 0.40 -10.14 -4.23
C PHE A 26 1.52 -11.18 -4.15
N THR A 27 1.78 -11.83 -5.28
CA THR A 27 2.84 -12.84 -5.43
C THR A 27 4.19 -12.24 -5.82
N ASN A 28 4.22 -11.01 -6.33
CA ASN A 28 5.44 -10.30 -6.70
C ASN A 28 5.28 -8.78 -6.51
N GLN A 29 6.41 -8.07 -6.54
CA GLN A 29 6.49 -6.62 -6.37
C GLN A 29 5.77 -5.85 -7.48
N PHE A 30 5.95 -6.27 -8.73
CA PHE A 30 5.44 -5.56 -9.91
C PHE A 30 3.91 -5.47 -9.88
N ASP A 31 3.20 -6.58 -9.62
CA ASP A 31 1.74 -6.58 -9.47
C ASP A 31 1.28 -5.66 -8.33
N ALA A 32 2.01 -5.63 -7.21
CA ALA A 32 1.69 -4.75 -6.09
C ALA A 32 1.84 -3.27 -6.47
N GLU A 33 2.92 -2.91 -7.17
CA GLU A 33 3.16 -1.55 -7.64
C GLU A 33 2.16 -1.11 -8.71
N GLN A 34 1.79 -2.01 -9.63
CA GLN A 34 0.74 -1.75 -10.62
C GLN A 34 -0.59 -1.44 -9.93
N TRP A 35 -1.01 -2.26 -8.97
CA TRP A 35 -2.24 -2.02 -8.22
C TRP A 35 -2.26 -0.67 -7.51
N LEU A 36 -1.15 -0.27 -6.88
CA LEU A 36 -1.07 1.03 -6.23
C LEU A 36 -1.20 2.15 -7.27
N GLY A 37 -0.53 2.03 -8.42
CA GLY A 37 -0.62 2.98 -9.52
C GLY A 37 -2.03 3.12 -10.12
N GLU A 38 -2.85 2.07 -10.07
CA GLU A 38 -4.25 2.12 -10.53
C GLU A 38 -5.21 2.65 -9.46
N THR A 39 -4.94 2.37 -8.19
CA THR A 39 -5.89 2.64 -7.09
C THR A 39 -5.57 3.87 -6.25
N TRP A 40 -4.36 4.44 -6.32
CA TRP A 40 -3.90 5.51 -5.41
C TRP A 40 -4.88 6.70 -5.26
N ARG A 41 -5.60 7.08 -6.33
CA ARG A 41 -6.58 8.19 -6.29
C ARG A 41 -7.76 7.86 -5.41
N ASP A 42 -8.23 6.62 -5.49
CA ASP A 42 -9.34 6.12 -4.67
C ASP A 42 -8.87 5.94 -3.21
N LEU A 43 -7.67 5.38 -3.00
CA LEU A 43 -7.06 5.29 -1.67
C LEU A 43 -6.94 6.68 -1.02
N ALA A 44 -6.46 7.68 -1.78
CA ALA A 44 -6.35 9.06 -1.32
C ALA A 44 -7.72 9.69 -1.03
N ALA A 45 -8.73 9.43 -1.86
CA ALA A 45 -10.10 9.86 -1.59
C ALA A 45 -10.69 9.22 -0.32
N GLN A 46 -10.21 8.03 0.05
CA GLN A 46 -10.54 7.34 1.30
C GLN A 46 -9.68 7.78 2.50
N GLY A 47 -8.78 8.74 2.34
CA GLY A 47 -7.95 9.30 3.43
C GLY A 47 -6.53 8.75 3.52
N ALA A 48 -6.14 7.80 2.67
CA ALA A 48 -4.75 7.31 2.65
C ALA A 48 -3.81 8.38 2.09
N VAL A 49 -2.79 8.77 2.86
CA VAL A 49 -1.77 9.74 2.42
C VAL A 49 -0.42 9.08 2.14
N ALA A 50 -0.19 7.89 2.68
CA ALA A 50 1.04 7.15 2.53
C ALA A 50 0.75 5.67 2.33
N ALA A 51 1.61 5.01 1.55
CA ALA A 51 1.58 3.57 1.32
C ALA A 51 2.99 2.98 1.50
N ARG A 52 3.08 1.90 2.28
CA ARG A 52 4.32 1.15 2.53
C ARG A 52 4.18 -0.26 1.95
N LEU A 53 5.11 -0.66 1.10
CA LEU A 53 5.13 -2.02 0.55
C LEU A 53 5.87 -2.94 1.50
N LEU A 54 5.16 -3.93 2.02
CA LEU A 54 5.71 -4.95 2.90
C LEU A 54 5.91 -6.25 2.11
N ASN A 55 7.05 -6.89 2.34
CA ASN A 55 7.34 -8.26 1.95
C ASN A 55 7.59 -9.10 3.21
N ASP A 56 6.77 -10.12 3.46
CA ASP A 56 6.88 -10.98 4.65
C ASP A 56 6.81 -10.21 5.98
N GLY A 57 6.09 -9.08 5.99
CA GLY A 57 5.99 -8.18 7.15
C GLY A 57 7.13 -7.17 7.29
N ALA A 58 8.11 -7.17 6.39
CA ALA A 58 9.19 -6.19 6.36
C ALA A 58 8.98 -5.18 5.22
N GLN A 59 9.12 -3.89 5.49
CA GLN A 59 9.07 -2.88 4.43
C GLN A 59 10.28 -3.03 3.50
N VAL A 60 10.02 -3.06 2.20
CA VAL A 60 11.05 -3.33 1.17
C VAL A 60 11.28 -2.19 0.19
N THR A 61 10.37 -1.20 0.16
CA THR A 61 10.51 0.00 -0.68
C THR A 61 10.39 1.27 0.18
N ALA A 62 10.77 2.41 -0.38
CA ALA A 62 10.47 3.70 0.24
C ALA A 62 8.95 3.92 0.32
N THR A 63 8.52 4.65 1.35
CA THR A 63 7.12 5.05 1.51
C THR A 63 6.66 5.88 0.32
N VAL A 64 5.52 5.51 -0.27
CA VAL A 64 4.92 6.21 -1.39
C VAL A 64 3.91 7.21 -0.84
N GLU A 65 4.07 8.49 -1.15
CA GLU A 65 3.10 9.52 -0.80
C GLU A 65 1.94 9.52 -1.82
N LEU A 66 0.71 9.30 -1.32
CA LEU A 66 -0.53 9.29 -2.11
C LEU A 66 -1.15 10.69 -2.17
N ARG A 67 -0.33 11.71 -2.45
CA ARG A 67 -0.80 13.09 -2.49
C ARG A 67 -1.57 13.38 -3.78
N THR A 68 -2.81 13.82 -3.65
CA THR A 68 -3.47 14.61 -4.70
C THR A 68 -2.93 16.03 -4.57
N ALA A 69 -2.15 16.47 -5.56
CA ALA A 69 -1.75 17.87 -5.67
C ALA A 69 -2.98 18.78 -5.87
#